data_AF-A0A3C0P0Q7-F1
#
_entry.id   AF-A0A3C0P0Q7-F1
#
_cell.length_a   1.000
_cell.length_b   1.000
_cell.length_c   1.000
_cell.angle_alpha   90.00
_cell.angle_beta   90.00
_cell.angle_gamma   90.00
#
_symmetry.space_group_name_H-M   'P 1'
#
loop_
_entity.id
_entity.type
_entity.pdbx_description
1 polymer ?
#
loop_
_entity_poly.entity_id
_entity_poly.type
_entity_poly.pdbx_seq_one_letter_code
_entity_poly.pdbx_strand_id
1 'polypeptide(L)' 'KYSVEEIRDILEKMSESSGYGLVLRAKGMVESNDGQWIYFDMVPGEVDVRYGEPEYTGRLCVIGSELKEDKIAGLFGF' A
#
# COMPACT_ATOMS: atom_id res chain seq x y z
N LYS A 1 11.28 0.59 4.39
CA LYS A 1 10.81 1.43 5.51
C LYS A 1 10.17 2.65 4.89
N TYR A 2 9.01 3.07 5.37
CA TYR A 2 8.17 4.06 4.69
C TYR A 2 7.62 5.11 5.66
N SER A 3 7.26 6.29 5.19
CA SER A 3 6.44 7.24 5.93
C SER A 3 4.95 7.09 5.57
N VAL A 4 4.06 7.65 6.41
CA VAL A 4 2.62 7.70 6.13
C VAL A 4 2.33 8.45 4.82
N GLU A 5 3.09 9.52 4.56
CA GLU A 5 2.97 10.34 3.36
C GLU A 5 3.40 9.55 2.12
N GLU A 6 4.52 8.83 2.18
CA GLU A 6 4.98 7.97 1.08
C GLU A 6 3.96 6.88 0.74
N ILE A 7 3.39 6.23 1.77
CA ILE A 7 2.37 5.20 1.56
C ILE A 7 1.10 5.78 0.96
N ARG A 8 0.64 6.95 1.44
CA ARG A 8 -0.51 7.64 0.84
C ARG A 8 -0.26 7.95 -0.63
N ASP A 9 0.89 8.51 -0.97
CA ASP A 9 1.30 8.82 -2.35
C ASP A 9 1.30 7.58 -3.26
N ILE A 10 1.81 6.46 -2.77
CA ILE A 10 1.83 5.19 -3.50
C ILE A 10 0.40 4.71 -3.76
N LEU A 11 -0.46 4.73 -2.73
CA LEU A 11 -1.83 4.25 -2.81
C LEU A 11 -2.70 5.13 -3.71
N GLU A 12 -2.54 6.46 -3.65
CA GLU A 12 -3.22 7.38 -4.56
C GLU A 12 -2.84 7.09 -6.01
N LYS A 13 -1.54 6.95 -6.30
CA LYS A 13 -1.05 6.57 -7.64
C LYS A 13 -1.60 5.22 -8.10
N MET A 14 -1.70 4.25 -7.20
CA MET A 14 -2.30 2.95 -7.51
C MET A 14 -3.80 3.03 -7.80
N SER A 15 -4.52 3.96 -7.16
CA SER A 15 -5.95 4.15 -7.35
C SER A 15 -6.29 4.95 -8.63
N GLU A 16 -5.44 5.90 -9.01
CA GLU A 16 -5.69 6.81 -10.14
C GLU A 16 -5.06 6.32 -11.45
N SER A 17 -3.95 5.57 -11.37
CA SER A 17 -3.19 5.15 -12.54
C SER A 17 -3.45 3.71 -12.93
N SER A 18 -3.70 3.48 -14.22
CA SER A 18 -3.67 2.15 -14.83
C SER A 18 -2.25 1.56 -14.94
N GLY A 19 -1.21 2.31 -14.54
CA GLY A 19 0.20 1.88 -14.59
C GLY A 19 0.51 0.63 -13.76
N TYR A 20 -0.35 0.33 -12.78
CA TYR A 20 -0.30 -0.84 -11.89
C TYR A 20 -1.44 -1.86 -12.13
N GLY A 21 -2.26 -1.62 -13.16
CA GLY A 21 -3.54 -2.31 -13.37
C GLY A 21 -4.71 -1.54 -12.76
N LEU A 22 -5.91 -2.11 -12.83
CA LEU A 22 -7.10 -1.53 -12.21
C LEU A 22 -7.19 -1.99 -10.75
N VAL A 23 -6.71 -1.17 -9.81
CA VAL A 23 -6.77 -1.48 -8.38
C VAL A 23 -8.14 -1.07 -7.81
N LEU A 24 -8.86 -2.04 -7.25
CA LEU A 24 -10.16 -1.84 -6.57
C LEU A 24 -10.02 -1.76 -5.05
N ARG A 25 -8.99 -2.40 -4.49
CA ARG A 25 -8.63 -2.27 -3.08
C ARG A 25 -7.17 -2.61 -2.87
N ALA A 26 -6.49 -1.88 -1.99
CA ALA A 26 -5.19 -2.29 -1.48
C ALA A 26 -5.18 -2.16 0.04
N LYS A 27 -4.89 -3.25 0.75
CA LYS A 27 -4.79 -3.26 2.20
C LYS A 27 -3.49 -3.90 2.63
N GLY A 28 -2.84 -3.32 3.61
CA GLY A 28 -1.61 -3.89 4.12
C GLY A 28 -1.05 -3.21 5.34
N MET A 29 0.12 -3.68 5.74
CA MET A 29 0.93 -3.07 6.78
C MET A 29 2.41 -3.13 6.40
N VAL A 30 3.12 -2.03 6.65
CA VAL A 30 4.56 -1.89 6.39
C VAL A 30 5.26 -1.25 7.58
N GLU A 31 6.55 -1.52 7.71
CA GLU A 31 7.38 -0.93 8.75
C GLU A 31 7.69 0.55 8.43
N SER A 32 7.45 1.42 9.41
CA SER A 32 7.80 2.83 9.36
C SER A 32 9.30 3.05 9.58
N ASN A 33 9.79 4.22 9.17
CA ASN A 33 11.15 4.67 9.51
C ASN A 33 11.37 4.76 11.04
N ASP A 34 10.30 5.04 11.80
CA ASP A 34 10.35 5.25 13.26
C ASP A 34 10.18 3.96 14.08
N GLY A 35 10.20 2.79 13.42
CA GLY A 35 10.00 1.49 14.08
C GLY A 35 8.54 1.18 14.47
N GLN A 36 7.61 2.08 14.17
CA GLN A 36 6.17 1.84 14.21
C GLN A 36 5.70 1.12 12.94
N TRP A 37 4.46 0.63 12.94
CA TRP A 37 3.86 0.02 11.76
C TRP A 37 2.79 0.92 11.16
N ILE A 38 2.78 1.00 9.83
CA ILE A 38 1.81 1.76 9.06
C ILE A 38 0.82 0.78 8.47
N TYR A 39 -0.42 0.87 8.90
CA TYR A 39 -1.55 0.16 8.30
C TYR A 39 -2.18 1.05 7.26
N PHE A 40 -2.53 0.46 6.13
CA PHE A 40 -3.24 1.16 5.08
C PHE A 40 -4.39 0.34 4.51
N ASP A 41 -5.43 1.05 4.08
CA ASP A 41 -6.58 0.53 3.36
C ASP A 41 -6.98 1.58 2.32
N MET A 42 -6.92 1.21 1.06
CA MET A 42 -7.27 2.07 -0.07
C MET A 42 -8.38 1.42 -0.86
N VAL A 43 -9.36 2.23 -1.24
CA VAL A 43 -10.35 1.97 -2.29
C VAL A 43 -10.37 3.15 -3.25
N PRO A 44 -10.90 3.02 -4.48
CA PRO A 44 -11.04 4.15 -5.38
C PRO A 44 -11.79 5.32 -4.74
N GLY A 45 -11.12 6.46 -4.60
CA GLY A 45 -11.65 7.68 -3.99
C GLY A 45 -11.46 7.82 -2.49
N GLU A 46 -10.90 6.82 -1.79
CA GLU A 46 -10.63 6.90 -0.35
C GLU A 46 -9.33 6.17 0.04
N VAL A 47 -8.46 6.87 0.76
CA VAL A 47 -7.18 6.35 1.23
C VAL A 47 -7.07 6.58 2.74
N ASP A 48 -7.12 5.49 3.50
CA ASP A 48 -6.90 5.48 4.95
C ASP A 48 -5.50 4.92 5.26
N VAL A 49 -4.70 5.73 5.96
CA VAL A 49 -3.35 5.37 6.41
C VAL A 49 -3.21 5.76 7.86
N ARG A 50 -2.81 4.81 8.70
CA ARG A 50 -2.75 4.97 10.15
C ARG A 50 -1.59 4.21 10.75
N TYR A 51 -1.08 4.71 11.87
CA TYR A 51 -0.14 3.94 12.69
C TYR A 51 -0.89 2.84 13.44
N GLY A 52 -0.23 1.71 13.66
CA GLY A 52 -0.75 0.64 14.49
C GLY A 52 0.34 -0.11 15.24
N GLU A 53 -0.06 -1.21 15.87
CA GLU A 53 0.80 -1.95 16.78
C GLU A 53 1.95 -2.66 16.04
N PRO A 54 3.08 -2.90 16.72
CA PRO A 54 4.19 -3.63 16.14
C PRO A 54 3.80 -5.06 15.75
N GLU A 55 4.09 -5.43 14.51
CA GLU A 55 3.86 -6.79 14.00
C GLU A 55 5.17 -7.40 13.49
N TYR A 56 5.21 -8.72 13.31
CA TYR A 56 6.44 -9.42 12.89
C TYR A 56 6.60 -9.52 11.38
N THR A 57 5.56 -9.27 10.58
CA THR A 57 5.60 -9.46 9.12
C THR A 57 4.66 -8.50 8.40
N GLY A 58 5.19 -7.81 7.40
CA GLY A 58 4.39 -6.99 6.49
C GLY A 58 3.44 -7.84 5.67
N ARG A 59 2.24 -7.34 5.45
CA ARG A 59 1.22 -8.00 4.63
C ARG A 59 0.72 -7.01 3.59
N LEU A 60 0.58 -7.45 2.36
CA LEU A 60 0.00 -6.68 1.29
C LEU A 60 -1.03 -7.55 0.57
N CYS A 61 -2.25 -7.05 0.43
CA CYS A 61 -3.29 -7.67 -0.36
C CYS A 61 -3.84 -6.61 -1.32
N VAL A 62 -3.71 -6.86 -2.62
CA VAL A 62 -4.20 -5.98 -3.67
C VAL A 62 -5.24 -6.73 -4.48
N ILE A 63 -6.41 -6.12 -4.65
CA ILE A 63 -7.54 -6.67 -5.40
C ILE A 63 -7.78 -5.76 -6.60
N GLY A 64 -7.87 -6.35 -7.78
CA GLY A 64 -8.03 -5.60 -9.01
C GLY A 64 -8.01 -6.46 -10.27
N SER A 65 -7.98 -5.81 -11.43
CA SER A 65 -7.91 -6.44 -12.75
C SER A 65 -6.65 -6.03 -13.49
N GLU A 66 -6.06 -6.96 -14.25
CA GLU A 66 -4.83 -6.74 -15.04
C GLU A 66 -3.66 -6.16 -14.21
N LEU A 67 -3.58 -6.60 -12.95
CA LEU A 67 -2.59 -6.12 -11.99
C LEU A 67 -1.17 -6.38 -12.49
N LYS A 68 -0.31 -5.36 -12.36
CA LYS A 68 1.12 -5.48 -12.64
C LYS A 68 1.85 -5.91 -11.38
N GLU A 69 1.68 -7.18 -11.01
CA GLU A 69 2.20 -7.78 -9.78
C GLU A 69 3.68 -7.44 -9.53
N ASP A 70 4.55 -7.56 -10.54
CA ASP A 70 5.98 -7.24 -10.42
C ASP A 70 6.23 -5.77 -10.03
N LYS A 71 5.46 -4.84 -10.60
CA LYS A 71 5.58 -3.40 -10.28
C LYS A 71 5.06 -3.12 -8.87
N ILE A 72 3.96 -3.77 -8.49
CA ILE A 72 3.36 -3.61 -7.17
C ILE A 72 4.31 -4.18 -6.11
N ALA A 73 4.86 -5.37 -6.30
CA ALA A 73 5.85 -5.96 -5.40
C ALA A 73 7.08 -5.04 -5.25
N GLY A 74 7.57 -4.47 -6.35
CA GLY A 74 8.69 -3.53 -6.35
C GLY A 74 8.44 -2.23 -5.58
N LEU A 75 7.19 -1.77 -5.43
CA LEU A 75 6.86 -0.59 -4.62
C LEU A 75 7.00 -0.84 -3.12
N PHE A 76 6.79 -2.08 -2.69
CA PHE A 76 6.78 -2.46 -1.27
C PHE A 76 8.04 -3.25 -0.86
N GLY A 77 8.87 -3.67 -1.82
CA GLY A 77 10.10 -4.42 -1.58
C GLY A 77 9.88 -5.93 -1.35
N PHE A 78 8.81 -6.47 -1.93
CA PHE A 78 8.55 -7.92 -1.97
C PHE A 78 9.27 -8.60 -3.14
#